data_AF-A0A6M3IL61-F1
#
_entry.id   AF-A0A6M3IL61-F1
#
_cell.length_a   1.000
_cell.length_b   1.000
_cell.length_c   1.000
_cell.angle_alpha   90.00
_cell.angle_beta   90.00
_cell.angle_gamma   90.00
#
_symmetry.space_group_name_H-M   'P 1'
#
loop_
_entity.id
_entity.type
_entity.pdbx_description
1 polymer ?
#
loop_
_entity_poly.entity_id
_entity_poly.type
_entity_poly.pdbx_seq_one_letter_code
_entity_poly.pdbx_strand_id
1 'polypeptide(L)'
;MSVNRKGRKSLLRCDKKPKKKKTGRPFARELIRKAKDELPKIYEIGMTHPDILKALGISANQYTTWNFRHGDDPALKELIAKIDECHEKSMDTFFKWIGHKIVEHMGEGMSLEEMAGYYYTTSKTLQRWIADHDLQDFYDIGKARYEFFWKKMGRDGFEKRMFKTALWQINMKNRWRSFGSGEKWAEQIEVDGNFSIDANAVLSAKATQERILKIQMMELERSGAITINKPDEVKKITDETASSDGKESG
;
A
#
# COMPACT_ATOMS: atom_id res chain seq x y z
N MET A 1 -22.24 82.01 -46.93
CA MET A 1 -21.49 82.14 -45.65
C MET A 1 -20.40 81.08 -45.62
N SER A 2 -19.14 81.53 -45.62
CA SER A 2 -17.92 80.71 -45.63
C SER A 2 -17.63 80.19 -44.23
N VAL A 3 -17.48 78.87 -44.06
CA VAL A 3 -16.97 78.27 -42.83
C VAL A 3 -15.72 77.45 -43.14
N ASN A 4 -14.62 78.05 -42.71
CA ASN A 4 -13.24 77.64 -42.79
C ASN A 4 -12.96 76.43 -41.88
N ARG A 5 -12.70 75.24 -42.43
CA ARG A 5 -12.21 74.08 -41.65
C ARG A 5 -10.69 73.97 -41.76
N LYS A 6 -10.02 74.57 -40.77
CA LYS A 6 -8.59 74.47 -40.49
C LYS A 6 -8.17 73.01 -40.23
N GLY A 7 -7.03 72.65 -40.80
CA GLY A 7 -6.44 71.32 -40.79
C GLY A 7 -6.13 70.76 -39.40
N ARG A 8 -6.40 69.46 -39.24
CA ARG A 8 -5.80 68.63 -38.20
C ARG A 8 -4.45 68.11 -38.71
N LYS A 9 -3.37 68.69 -38.21
CA LYS A 9 -2.02 68.16 -38.36
C LYS A 9 -1.90 66.81 -37.67
N SER A 10 -1.36 65.85 -38.42
CA SER A 10 -0.91 64.53 -38.01
C SER A 10 0.10 64.60 -36.86
N LEU A 11 -0.20 63.92 -35.75
CA LEU A 11 0.78 63.53 -34.74
C LEU A 11 0.68 62.01 -34.52
N LEU A 12 1.08 61.26 -35.55
CA LEU A 12 1.46 59.86 -35.39
C LEU A 12 2.82 59.84 -34.70
N ARG A 13 2.82 59.81 -33.36
CA ARG A 13 4.00 59.40 -32.60
C ARG A 13 4.21 57.92 -32.86
N CYS A 14 5.21 57.61 -33.69
CA CYS A 14 5.85 56.31 -33.71
C CYS A 14 6.54 56.10 -32.36
N ASP A 15 5.80 55.58 -31.37
CA ASP A 15 6.39 55.03 -30.17
C ASP A 15 7.30 53.87 -30.58
N LYS A 16 8.61 54.11 -30.49
CA LYS A 16 9.63 53.09 -30.70
C LYS A 16 9.31 51.94 -29.74
N LYS A 17 8.80 50.82 -30.29
CA LYS A 17 8.57 49.58 -29.53
C LYS A 17 9.83 49.30 -28.70
N PRO A 18 9.73 49.15 -27.38
CA PRO A 18 10.89 48.88 -26.54
C PRO A 18 11.57 47.62 -27.08
N LYS A 19 12.84 47.74 -27.45
CA LYS A 19 13.66 46.59 -27.86
C LYS A 19 13.63 45.59 -26.72
N LYS A 20 12.90 44.48 -26.87
CA LYS A 20 12.88 43.36 -25.91
C LYS A 20 14.33 42.93 -25.70
N LYS A 21 14.92 43.28 -24.56
CA LYS A 21 16.24 42.78 -24.17
C LYS A 21 16.12 41.24 -24.16
N LYS A 22 16.98 40.56 -24.93
CA LYS A 22 17.10 39.09 -24.93
C LYS A 22 17.74 38.64 -23.61
N THR A 23 17.05 38.79 -22.49
CA THR A 23 17.53 38.39 -21.15
C THR A 23 17.18 36.95 -20.78
N GLY A 24 16.47 36.21 -21.63
CA GLY A 24 15.82 34.95 -21.23
C GLY A 24 16.68 33.69 -21.19
N ARG A 25 17.80 33.60 -21.92
CA ARG A 25 18.52 32.31 -22.08
C ARG A 25 19.53 31.97 -20.97
N PRO A 26 20.34 32.90 -20.43
CA PRO A 26 21.32 32.57 -19.39
C PRO A 26 20.65 32.17 -18.06
N PHE A 27 19.56 32.86 -17.72
CA PHE A 27 18.84 32.63 -16.46
C PHE A 27 18.14 31.26 -16.41
N ALA A 28 17.51 30.85 -17.52
CA ALA A 28 16.85 29.55 -17.61
C ALA A 28 17.84 28.38 -17.47
N ARG A 29 19.02 28.47 -18.09
CA ARG A 29 20.06 27.44 -17.97
C ARG A 29 20.59 27.30 -16.55
N GLU A 30 20.79 28.42 -15.85
CA GLU A 30 21.27 28.40 -14.47
C GLU A 30 20.22 27.85 -13.50
N LEU A 31 18.93 28.14 -13.73
CA LEU A 31 17.83 27.53 -12.98
C LEU A 31 17.71 26.03 -13.23
N ILE A 32 17.84 25.59 -14.49
CA ILE A 32 17.85 24.15 -14.83
C ILE A 32 19.04 23.44 -14.16
N ARG A 33 20.22 24.08 -14.14
CA ARG A 33 21.42 23.53 -13.48
C ARG A 33 21.19 23.36 -11.98
N LYS A 34 20.72 24.42 -11.29
CA LYS A 34 20.38 24.35 -9.87
C LYS A 34 19.31 23.31 -9.57
N ALA A 35 18.28 23.22 -10.41
CA ALA A 35 17.25 22.20 -10.27
C ALA A 35 17.83 20.79 -10.39
N LYS A 36 18.72 20.53 -11.36
CA LYS A 36 19.41 19.22 -11.51
C LYS A 36 20.24 18.86 -10.27
N ASP A 37 20.89 19.83 -9.65
CA ASP A 37 21.75 19.60 -8.48
C ASP A 37 20.95 19.43 -7.17
N GLU A 38 19.79 20.07 -7.04
CA GLU A 38 18.96 20.05 -5.82
C GLU A 38 17.86 18.97 -5.83
N LEU A 39 17.35 18.56 -7.00
CA LEU A 39 16.30 17.54 -7.12
C LEU A 39 16.61 16.22 -6.40
N PRO A 40 17.83 15.65 -6.50
CA PRO A 40 18.17 14.43 -5.78
C PRO A 40 18.09 14.57 -4.26
N LYS A 41 18.46 15.75 -3.73
CA LYS A 41 18.40 16.03 -2.28
C LYS A 41 16.97 16.22 -1.80
N ILE A 42 16.15 16.92 -2.58
CA ILE A 42 14.73 17.08 -2.29
C ILE A 42 14.02 15.72 -2.34
N TYR A 43 14.44 14.82 -3.23
CA TYR A 43 13.92 13.46 -3.31
C TYR A 43 14.25 12.62 -2.06
N GLU A 44 15.50 12.65 -1.61
CA GLU A 44 15.96 11.93 -0.41
C GLU A 44 15.18 12.36 0.85
N ILE A 45 14.90 13.67 0.96
CA ILE A 45 14.10 14.23 2.06
C ILE A 45 12.61 13.94 1.83
N GLY A 46 12.13 14.02 0.59
CA GLY A 46 10.73 13.90 0.22
C GLY A 46 10.11 12.53 0.43
N MET A 47 10.92 11.48 0.35
CA MET A 47 10.49 10.12 0.68
C MET A 47 10.08 9.94 2.15
N THR A 48 10.48 10.85 3.03
CA THR A 48 10.20 10.75 4.47
C THR A 48 9.02 11.61 4.94
N HIS A 49 8.49 12.52 4.10
CA HIS A 49 7.48 13.49 4.56
C HIS A 49 6.37 13.79 3.54
N PRO A 50 5.08 13.56 3.88
CA PRO A 50 3.94 13.74 2.96
C PRO A 50 3.76 15.17 2.44
N ASP A 51 4.16 16.20 3.20
CA ASP A 51 4.11 17.59 2.72
C ASP A 51 5.08 17.88 1.56
N ILE A 52 6.16 17.09 1.42
CA ILE A 52 7.11 17.25 0.33
C ILE A 52 6.54 16.70 -0.98
N LEU A 53 5.70 15.66 -0.95
CA LEU A 53 4.93 15.23 -2.12
C LEU A 53 3.99 16.33 -2.61
N LYS A 54 3.38 17.07 -1.67
CA LYS A 54 2.54 18.24 -1.98
C LYS A 54 3.37 19.37 -2.60
N ALA A 55 4.57 19.62 -2.08
CA ALA A 55 5.51 20.57 -2.65
C ALA A 55 6.02 20.15 -4.05
N LEU A 56 6.25 18.85 -4.27
CA LEU A 56 6.59 18.29 -5.58
C LEU A 56 5.44 18.45 -6.57
N GLY A 57 4.19 18.24 -6.15
CA GLY A 57 3.00 18.49 -6.97
C GLY A 57 2.81 19.97 -7.34
N ILE A 58 3.06 20.89 -6.39
CA ILE A 58 3.07 22.34 -6.68
C ILE A 58 4.19 22.69 -7.67
N SER A 59 5.36 22.09 -7.50
CA SER A 59 6.51 22.27 -8.39
C SER A 59 6.18 21.76 -9.79
N ALA A 60 5.57 20.58 -9.93
CA ALA A 60 5.12 20.01 -11.20
C ALA A 60 4.12 20.92 -11.93
N ASN A 61 3.20 21.56 -11.20
CA ASN A 61 2.26 22.55 -11.75
C ASN A 61 2.96 23.85 -12.22
N GLN A 62 4.00 24.27 -11.53
CA GLN A 62 4.85 25.37 -12.02
C GLN A 62 5.61 24.95 -13.28
N TYR A 63 6.02 23.68 -13.38
CA TYR A 63 6.69 23.12 -14.55
C TYR A 63 5.81 22.98 -15.79
N THR A 64 4.53 22.61 -15.68
CA THR A 64 3.60 22.64 -16.84
C THR A 64 3.47 24.05 -17.42
N THR A 65 3.45 25.06 -16.54
CA THR A 65 3.45 26.47 -16.93
C THR A 65 4.74 26.87 -17.67
N TRP A 66 5.88 26.27 -17.31
CA TRP A 66 7.17 26.45 -17.97
C TRP A 66 7.29 25.68 -19.28
N ASN A 67 6.77 24.46 -19.33
CA ASN A 67 6.76 23.62 -20.52
C ASN A 67 5.97 24.29 -21.67
N PHE A 68 4.88 24.98 -21.35
CA PHE A 68 4.15 25.80 -22.32
C PHE A 68 4.98 26.95 -22.92
N ARG A 69 5.96 27.49 -22.18
CA ARG A 69 6.79 28.62 -22.62
C ARG A 69 8.12 28.20 -23.25
N HIS A 70 8.61 27.01 -22.94
CA HIS A 70 9.95 26.55 -23.28
C HIS A 70 10.00 25.11 -23.83
N GLY A 71 8.86 24.56 -24.24
CA GLY A 71 8.65 23.14 -24.54
C GLY A 71 9.46 22.53 -25.69
N ASP A 72 10.24 23.31 -26.43
CA ASP A 72 11.17 22.79 -27.44
C ASP A 72 12.61 22.63 -26.94
N ASP A 73 12.92 23.00 -25.69
CA ASP A 73 14.27 22.81 -25.14
C ASP A 73 14.52 21.32 -24.80
N PRO A 74 15.47 20.62 -25.46
CA PRO A 74 15.73 19.20 -25.22
C PRO A 74 16.17 18.91 -23.79
N ALA A 75 16.90 19.82 -23.14
CA ALA A 75 17.36 19.65 -21.77
C ALA A 75 16.20 19.78 -20.77
N LEU A 76 15.18 20.59 -21.09
CA LEU A 76 13.96 20.70 -20.30
C LEU A 76 13.10 19.44 -20.45
N LYS A 77 12.96 18.89 -21.66
CA LYS A 77 12.25 17.61 -21.88
C LYS A 77 12.89 16.46 -21.11
N GLU A 78 14.21 16.36 -21.14
CA GLU A 78 14.96 15.34 -20.38
C GLU A 78 14.75 15.50 -18.86
N LEU A 79 14.76 16.74 -18.36
CA LEU A 79 14.53 17.02 -16.94
C LEU A 79 13.10 16.65 -16.52
N ILE A 80 12.09 17.00 -17.32
CA ILE A 80 10.69 16.67 -17.04
C ILE A 80 10.51 15.14 -16.99
N ALA A 81 11.04 14.41 -17.98
CA ALA A 81 10.97 12.95 -17.99
C ALA A 81 11.61 12.33 -16.74
N LYS A 82 12.74 12.88 -16.27
CA LYS A 82 13.38 12.44 -15.02
C LYS A 82 12.55 12.76 -13.77
N ILE A 83 11.89 13.92 -13.73
CA ILE A 83 10.99 14.29 -12.64
C ILE A 83 9.79 13.34 -12.61
N ASP A 84 9.20 13.05 -13.77
CA ASP A 84 8.07 12.14 -13.89
C ASP A 84 8.45 10.72 -13.45
N GLU A 85 9.61 10.20 -13.89
CA GLU A 85 10.12 8.90 -13.45
C GLU A 85 10.37 8.85 -11.93
N CYS A 86 10.96 9.91 -11.37
CA CYS A 86 11.14 10.02 -9.92
C CYS A 86 9.80 10.09 -9.18
N HIS A 87 8.83 10.83 -9.73
CA HIS A 87 7.50 10.96 -9.15
C HIS A 87 6.79 9.62 -9.12
N GLU A 88 6.77 8.89 -10.24
CA GLU A 88 6.17 7.56 -10.34
C GLU A 88 6.76 6.59 -9.31
N LYS A 89 8.10 6.50 -9.21
CA LYS A 89 8.77 5.67 -8.19
C LYS A 89 8.44 6.10 -6.76
N SER A 90 8.33 7.40 -6.52
CA SER A 90 7.97 7.92 -5.18
C SER A 90 6.52 7.58 -4.81
N MET A 91 5.60 7.64 -5.77
CA MET A 91 4.19 7.32 -5.57
C MET A 91 4.01 5.82 -5.32
N ASP A 92 4.69 4.96 -6.08
CA ASP A 92 4.69 3.50 -5.84
C ASP A 92 5.17 3.16 -4.44
N THR A 93 6.26 3.80 -4.00
CA THR A 93 6.80 3.57 -2.66
C THR A 93 5.85 4.07 -1.58
N PHE A 94 5.23 5.23 -1.80
CA PHE A 94 4.22 5.79 -0.91
C PHE A 94 2.99 4.89 -0.80
N PHE A 95 2.45 4.40 -1.91
CA PHE A 95 1.25 3.55 -1.90
C PHE A 95 1.52 2.18 -1.30
N LYS A 96 2.70 1.59 -1.52
CA LYS A 96 3.11 0.38 -0.80
C LYS A 96 3.18 0.62 0.71
N TRP A 97 3.75 1.76 1.13
CA TRP A 97 3.77 2.13 2.55
C TRP A 97 2.35 2.31 3.12
N ILE A 98 1.46 2.98 2.39
CA ILE A 98 0.03 3.08 2.75
C ILE A 98 -0.61 1.69 2.85
N GLY A 99 -0.34 0.78 1.91
CA GLY A 99 -0.82 -0.60 1.93
C GLY A 99 -0.43 -1.34 3.21
N HIS A 100 0.84 -1.24 3.62
CA HIS A 100 1.30 -1.81 4.90
C HIS A 100 0.59 -1.18 6.10
N LYS A 101 0.35 0.13 6.07
CA LYS A 101 -0.37 0.83 7.14
C LYS A 101 -1.85 0.48 7.23
N ILE A 102 -2.50 0.18 6.11
CA ILE A 102 -3.85 -0.39 6.09
C ILE A 102 -3.87 -1.69 6.89
N VAL A 103 -2.95 -2.61 6.59
CA VAL A 103 -2.85 -3.91 7.27
C VAL A 103 -2.59 -3.75 8.77
N GLU A 104 -1.69 -2.84 9.15
CA GLU A 104 -1.33 -2.55 10.54
C GLU A 104 -2.53 -2.01 11.33
N HIS A 105 -3.09 -0.88 10.92
CA HIS A 105 -4.16 -0.21 11.66
C HIS A 105 -5.46 -1.02 11.68
N MET A 106 -5.81 -1.69 10.58
CA MET A 106 -6.97 -2.59 10.60
C MET A 106 -6.73 -3.78 11.54
N GLY A 107 -5.49 -4.27 11.66
CA GLY A 107 -5.13 -5.29 12.65
C GLY A 107 -5.23 -4.82 14.10
N GLU A 108 -5.18 -3.52 14.34
CA GLU A 108 -5.40 -2.87 15.64
C GLU A 108 -6.88 -2.58 15.93
N GLY A 109 -7.78 -2.96 15.01
CA GLY A 109 -9.21 -2.73 15.17
C GLY A 109 -9.68 -1.36 14.71
N MET A 110 -8.87 -0.63 13.94
CA MET A 110 -9.26 0.63 13.30
C MET A 110 -10.11 0.36 12.05
N SER A 111 -11.25 1.07 11.89
CA SER A 111 -12.04 1.05 10.67
C SER A 111 -11.40 1.88 9.56
N LEU A 112 -11.84 1.69 8.32
CA LEU A 112 -11.34 2.48 7.19
C LEU A 112 -11.64 3.98 7.35
N GLU A 113 -12.79 4.31 7.96
CA GLU A 113 -13.18 5.69 8.28
C GLU A 113 -12.30 6.31 9.37
N GLU A 114 -11.99 5.57 10.42
CA GLU A 114 -11.07 6.04 11.47
C GLU A 114 -9.67 6.28 10.89
N MET A 115 -9.21 5.38 10.01
CA MET A 115 -7.94 5.54 9.31
C MET A 115 -7.96 6.75 8.36
N ALA A 116 -9.09 7.03 7.71
CA ALA A 116 -9.27 8.24 6.91
C ALA A 116 -9.06 9.50 7.75
N GLY A 117 -9.68 9.54 8.94
CA GLY A 117 -9.49 10.62 9.90
C GLY A 117 -8.04 10.76 10.36
N TYR A 118 -7.36 9.64 10.63
CA TYR A 118 -5.96 9.61 11.05
C TYR A 118 -5.01 10.21 10.01
N TYR A 119 -5.24 9.92 8.72
CA TYR A 119 -4.43 10.46 7.61
C TYR A 119 -4.95 11.78 7.03
N TYR A 120 -5.87 12.46 7.73
CA TYR A 120 -6.46 13.73 7.26
C TYR A 120 -7.02 13.64 5.84
N THR A 121 -7.64 12.50 5.51
CA THR A 121 -8.22 12.22 4.21
C THR A 121 -9.68 11.80 4.34
N THR A 122 -10.35 11.52 3.23
CA THR A 122 -11.73 11.01 3.24
C THR A 122 -11.75 9.51 2.98
N SER A 123 -12.75 8.80 3.50
CA SER A 123 -12.90 7.35 3.22
C SER A 123 -13.03 7.08 1.73
N LYS A 124 -13.65 7.99 0.97
CA LYS A 124 -13.74 7.91 -0.50
C LYS A 124 -12.37 8.01 -1.16
N THR A 125 -11.49 8.86 -0.64
CA THR A 125 -10.12 9.00 -1.15
C THR A 125 -9.31 7.73 -0.89
N LEU A 126 -9.38 7.16 0.32
CA LEU A 126 -8.73 5.89 0.63
C LEU A 126 -9.24 4.75 -0.25
N GLN A 127 -10.55 4.64 -0.45
CA GLN A 127 -11.13 3.64 -1.34
C GLN A 127 -10.64 3.79 -2.78
N ARG A 128 -10.52 5.02 -3.28
CA ARG A 128 -9.92 5.27 -4.60
C ARG A 128 -8.47 4.84 -4.63
N TRP A 129 -7.68 5.16 -3.61
CA TRP A 129 -6.29 4.70 -3.56
C TRP A 129 -6.17 3.18 -3.58
N ILE A 130 -7.07 2.48 -2.88
CA ILE A 130 -7.11 1.02 -2.88
C ILE A 130 -7.39 0.46 -4.28
N ALA A 131 -8.35 1.06 -4.99
CA ALA A 131 -8.73 0.63 -6.34
C ALA A 131 -7.71 1.02 -7.41
N ASP A 132 -7.18 2.23 -7.36
CA ASP A 132 -6.37 2.83 -8.43
C ASP A 132 -4.88 2.44 -8.35
N HIS A 133 -4.41 1.95 -7.19
CA HIS A 133 -2.98 1.68 -6.94
C HIS A 133 -2.69 0.24 -6.48
N ASP A 134 -3.53 -0.72 -6.86
CA ASP A 134 -3.33 -2.16 -6.60
C ASP A 134 -3.11 -2.50 -5.12
N LEU A 135 -3.83 -1.82 -4.22
CA LEU A 135 -3.75 -2.07 -2.77
C LEU A 135 -4.87 -3.00 -2.28
N GLN A 136 -5.59 -3.65 -3.19
CA GLN A 136 -6.72 -4.51 -2.88
C GLN A 136 -6.28 -5.69 -1.98
N ASP A 137 -5.14 -6.32 -2.28
CA ASP A 137 -4.58 -7.39 -1.45
C ASP A 137 -4.27 -6.94 -0.02
N PHE A 138 -3.65 -5.76 0.13
CA PHE A 138 -3.38 -5.18 1.45
C PHE A 138 -4.68 -4.91 2.22
N TYR A 139 -5.69 -4.39 1.53
CA TYR A 139 -7.00 -4.15 2.14
C TYR A 139 -7.70 -5.43 2.56
N ASP A 140 -7.67 -6.48 1.75
CA ASP A 140 -8.28 -7.77 2.06
C ASP A 140 -7.57 -8.47 3.23
N ILE A 141 -6.23 -8.40 3.28
CA ILE A 141 -5.44 -8.84 4.44
C ILE A 141 -5.81 -8.02 5.69
N GLY A 142 -5.90 -6.69 5.56
CA GLY A 142 -6.30 -5.80 6.64
C GLY A 142 -7.69 -6.13 7.18
N LYS A 143 -8.66 -6.40 6.29
CA LYS A 143 -10.02 -6.81 6.64
C LYS A 143 -10.06 -8.14 7.40
N ALA A 144 -9.26 -9.12 6.98
CA ALA A 144 -9.12 -10.39 7.70
C ALA A 144 -8.51 -10.19 9.11
N ARG A 145 -7.49 -9.32 9.24
CA ARG A 145 -6.90 -8.98 10.54
C ARG A 145 -7.86 -8.22 11.45
N TYR A 146 -8.66 -7.31 10.88
CA TYR A 146 -9.71 -6.59 11.58
C TYR A 146 -10.77 -7.55 12.14
N GLU A 147 -11.22 -8.51 11.34
CA GLU A 147 -12.12 -9.56 11.82
C GLU A 147 -11.49 -10.39 12.94
N PHE A 148 -10.22 -10.78 12.79
CA PHE A 148 -9.50 -11.50 13.83
C PHE A 148 -9.41 -10.69 15.14
N PHE A 149 -9.13 -9.38 15.04
CA PHE A 149 -9.11 -8.47 16.19
C PHE A 149 -10.44 -8.50 16.94
N TRP A 150 -11.58 -8.35 16.25
CA TRP A 150 -12.89 -8.34 16.89
C TRP A 150 -13.30 -9.70 17.46
N LYS A 151 -12.92 -10.80 16.80
CA LYS A 151 -13.07 -12.16 17.36
C LYS A 151 -12.25 -12.33 18.63
N LYS A 152 -11.00 -11.85 18.65
CA LYS A 152 -10.12 -11.87 19.83
C LYS A 152 -10.72 -11.05 20.97
N MET A 153 -11.16 -9.82 20.70
CA MET A 153 -11.85 -8.95 21.66
C MET A 153 -13.10 -9.62 22.25
N GLY A 154 -13.85 -10.39 21.46
CA GLY A 154 -14.97 -11.20 21.94
C GLY A 154 -14.51 -12.25 22.95
N ARG A 155 -13.54 -13.09 22.57
CA ARG A 155 -12.96 -14.13 23.45
C ARG A 155 -12.44 -13.56 24.77
N ASP A 156 -11.58 -12.55 24.69
CA ASP A 156 -10.97 -11.90 25.85
C ASP A 156 -12.00 -11.10 26.68
N GLY A 157 -13.10 -10.70 26.06
CA GLY A 157 -14.18 -9.94 26.66
C GLY A 157 -15.13 -10.79 27.49
N PHE A 158 -15.41 -12.04 27.09
CA PHE A 158 -16.38 -12.90 27.78
C PHE A 158 -16.01 -13.21 29.24
N GLU A 159 -14.72 -13.20 29.56
CA GLU A 159 -14.23 -13.40 30.93
C GLU A 159 -14.41 -12.15 31.81
N LYS A 160 -14.68 -10.98 31.20
CA LYS A 160 -14.77 -9.69 31.90
C LYS A 160 -16.21 -9.33 32.21
N ARG A 161 -16.53 -9.13 33.49
CA ARG A 161 -17.87 -8.75 33.98
C ARG A 161 -18.48 -7.50 33.31
N MET A 162 -17.65 -6.56 32.85
CA MET A 162 -18.09 -5.30 32.23
C MET A 162 -18.19 -5.36 30.70
N PHE A 163 -17.91 -6.51 30.09
CA PHE A 163 -17.99 -6.65 28.64
C PHE A 163 -19.44 -6.65 28.15
N LYS A 164 -19.76 -5.76 27.21
CA LYS A 164 -21.10 -5.62 26.64
C LYS A 164 -21.31 -6.60 25.48
N THR A 165 -21.56 -7.87 25.81
CA THR A 165 -21.75 -8.96 24.83
C THR A 165 -22.77 -8.62 23.75
N ALA A 166 -23.94 -8.06 24.10
CA ALA A 166 -24.98 -7.74 23.13
C ALA A 166 -24.51 -6.70 22.09
N LEU A 167 -23.77 -5.68 22.51
CA LEU A 167 -23.23 -4.67 21.60
C LEU A 167 -22.16 -5.26 20.68
N TRP A 168 -21.29 -6.11 21.23
CA TRP A 168 -20.30 -6.84 20.42
C TRP A 168 -20.98 -7.73 19.38
N GLN A 169 -21.99 -8.52 19.76
CA GLN A 169 -22.75 -9.36 18.84
C GLN A 169 -23.43 -8.56 17.73
N ILE A 170 -24.05 -7.41 18.06
CA ILE A 170 -24.66 -6.52 17.06
C ILE A 170 -23.60 -5.97 16.10
N ASN A 171 -22.44 -5.54 16.61
CA ASN A 171 -21.33 -5.06 15.78
C ASN A 171 -20.79 -6.16 14.86
N MET A 172 -20.57 -7.37 15.38
CA MET A 172 -20.16 -8.52 14.58
C MET A 172 -21.18 -8.81 13.48
N LYS A 173 -22.45 -8.88 13.85
CA LYS A 173 -23.54 -9.16 12.92
C LYS A 173 -23.70 -8.07 11.86
N ASN A 174 -23.48 -6.81 12.17
CA ASN A 174 -23.64 -5.73 11.19
C ASN A 174 -22.45 -5.61 10.24
N ARG A 175 -21.23 -5.92 10.69
CA ARG A 175 -20.01 -5.79 9.89
C ARG A 175 -19.75 -6.98 8.95
N TRP A 176 -20.14 -8.20 9.35
CA TRP A 176 -19.85 -9.43 8.58
C TRP A 176 -21.09 -10.19 8.10
N ARG A 177 -22.27 -9.58 8.14
CA ARG A 177 -23.56 -10.20 7.76
C ARG A 177 -23.61 -10.77 6.33
N SER A 178 -22.77 -10.26 5.44
CA SER A 178 -22.84 -10.50 3.99
C SER A 178 -21.78 -11.48 3.45
N PHE A 179 -20.91 -12.04 4.30
CA PHE A 179 -20.01 -13.11 3.85
C PHE A 179 -20.79 -14.41 3.70
N GLY A 180 -21.28 -14.64 2.48
CA GLY A 180 -22.12 -15.76 2.08
C GLY A 180 -21.41 -17.11 2.06
N SER A 181 -20.98 -17.61 3.20
CA SER A 181 -21.15 -19.03 3.50
C SER A 181 -22.45 -19.15 4.29
N GLY A 182 -23.34 -20.04 3.90
CA GLY A 182 -24.60 -20.32 4.62
C GLY A 182 -24.43 -20.83 6.06
N GLU A 183 -23.27 -20.64 6.69
CA GLU A 183 -23.09 -20.75 8.12
C GLU A 183 -23.71 -19.53 8.77
N LYS A 184 -24.99 -19.68 9.11
CA LYS A 184 -25.70 -18.83 10.05
C LYS A 184 -24.80 -18.64 11.28
N TRP A 185 -24.26 -17.45 11.46
CA TRP A 185 -23.66 -17.03 12.72
C TRP A 185 -24.76 -17.14 13.80
N ALA A 186 -24.75 -18.25 14.53
CA ALA A 186 -25.62 -18.59 15.64
C ALA A 186 -27.12 -18.84 15.32
N GLU A 187 -27.41 -19.99 14.71
CA GLU A 187 -28.57 -20.80 15.12
C GLU A 187 -28.15 -21.99 16.01
N GLN A 188 -26.87 -22.08 16.39
CA GLN A 188 -26.28 -23.23 17.09
C GLN A 188 -25.61 -22.87 18.43
N ILE A 189 -26.13 -21.85 19.11
CA ILE A 189 -25.85 -21.65 20.54
C ILE A 189 -27.21 -21.60 21.26
N GLU A 190 -28.03 -22.63 21.06
CA GLU A 190 -28.91 -23.07 22.13
C GLU A 190 -28.08 -23.93 23.07
N VAL A 191 -28.01 -23.46 24.31
CA VAL A 191 -27.32 -24.11 25.42
C VAL A 191 -28.15 -25.32 25.81
N ASP A 192 -27.81 -26.49 25.27
CA ASP A 192 -28.16 -27.78 25.86
C ASP A 192 -26.94 -28.71 25.78
N GLY A 193 -26.00 -28.49 26.70
CA GLY A 193 -25.17 -29.54 27.32
C GLY A 193 -24.29 -30.47 26.46
N ASN A 194 -24.23 -30.34 25.14
CA ASN A 194 -23.42 -31.22 24.28
C ASN A 194 -22.69 -30.41 23.21
N PHE A 195 -21.38 -30.22 23.40
CA PHE A 195 -20.48 -29.66 22.39
C PHE A 195 -20.39 -30.62 21.19
N SER A 196 -21.15 -30.35 20.14
CA SER A 196 -20.90 -30.94 18.83
C SER A 196 -19.90 -30.06 18.08
N ILE A 197 -18.64 -30.47 18.05
CA ILE A 197 -17.64 -29.85 17.17
C ILE A 197 -17.98 -30.28 15.74
N ASP A 198 -18.22 -29.30 14.86
CA ASP A 198 -18.43 -29.57 13.43
C ASP A 198 -17.18 -30.26 12.85
N ALA A 199 -17.33 -31.55 12.53
CA ALA A 199 -16.27 -32.38 11.99
C ALA A 199 -15.69 -31.79 10.67
N ASN A 200 -16.50 -31.07 9.90
CA ASN A 200 -16.04 -30.45 8.65
C ASN A 200 -15.13 -29.25 8.91
N ALA A 201 -15.41 -28.45 9.95
CA ALA A 201 -14.54 -27.36 10.37
C ALA A 201 -13.17 -27.88 10.87
N VAL A 202 -13.16 -29.00 11.59
CA VAL A 202 -11.93 -29.65 12.05
C VAL A 202 -11.12 -30.22 10.89
N LEU A 203 -11.78 -30.88 9.92
CA LEU A 203 -11.12 -31.40 8.73
C LEU A 203 -10.54 -30.28 7.86
N SER A 204 -11.25 -29.16 7.71
CA SER A 204 -10.78 -27.97 7.00
C SER A 204 -9.57 -27.30 7.69
N ALA A 205 -9.62 -27.16 9.01
CA ALA A 205 -8.50 -26.64 9.79
C ALA A 205 -7.26 -27.53 9.70
N LYS A 206 -7.44 -28.86 9.74
CA LYS A 206 -6.37 -29.84 9.59
C LYS A 206 -5.73 -29.77 8.21
N ALA A 207 -6.54 -29.72 7.14
CA ALA A 207 -6.04 -29.58 5.77
C ALA A 207 -5.27 -28.26 5.57
N THR A 208 -5.69 -27.18 6.24
CA THR A 208 -5.00 -25.89 6.20
C THR A 208 -3.67 -25.94 6.94
N GLN A 209 -3.61 -26.58 8.12
CA GLN A 209 -2.34 -26.81 8.84
C GLN A 209 -1.35 -27.65 8.02
N GLU A 210 -1.82 -28.72 7.37
CA GLU A 210 -0.97 -29.57 6.53
C GLU A 210 -0.38 -28.79 5.35
N ARG A 211 -1.14 -27.87 4.74
CA ARG A 211 -0.63 -26.99 3.68
C ARG A 211 0.43 -26.01 4.19
N ILE A 212 0.20 -25.39 5.35
CA ILE A 212 1.16 -24.46 5.96
C ILE A 212 2.47 -25.18 6.29
N LEU A 213 2.38 -26.35 6.92
CA LEU A 213 3.56 -27.19 7.22
C LEU A 213 4.33 -27.56 5.96
N LYS A 214 3.62 -27.94 4.88
CA LYS A 214 4.26 -28.26 3.59
C LYS A 214 5.00 -27.06 2.99
N ILE A 215 4.43 -25.86 3.07
CA ILE A 215 5.08 -24.63 2.60
C ILE A 215 6.33 -24.34 3.42
N GLN A 216 6.24 -24.42 4.75
CA GLN A 216 7.39 -24.21 5.64
C GLN A 216 8.52 -25.21 5.38
N MET A 217 8.19 -26.49 5.13
CA MET A 217 9.19 -27.50 4.76
C MET A 217 9.87 -27.17 3.43
N MET A 218 9.11 -26.77 2.39
CA MET A 218 9.69 -26.36 1.11
C MET A 218 10.60 -25.12 1.24
N GLU A 219 10.29 -24.18 2.13
CA GLU A 219 11.13 -23.01 2.40
C GLU A 219 12.42 -23.38 3.14
N LEU A 220 12.35 -24.32 4.09
CA LEU A 220 13.52 -24.85 4.80
C LEU A 220 14.45 -25.66 3.88
N GLU A 221 13.89 -26.41 2.92
CA GLU A 221 14.67 -27.07 1.86
C GLU A 221 15.35 -26.05 0.94
N ARG A 222 14.62 -25.02 0.48
CA ARG A 222 15.17 -23.97 -0.40
C ARG A 222 16.28 -23.16 0.25
N SER A 223 16.20 -22.93 1.56
CA SER A 223 17.22 -22.19 2.32
C SER A 223 18.45 -23.04 2.64
N GLY A 224 18.46 -24.33 2.31
CA GLY A 224 19.56 -25.25 2.64
C GLY A 224 19.68 -25.54 4.15
N ALA A 225 18.69 -25.14 4.95
CA ALA A 225 18.67 -25.35 6.40
C ALA A 225 18.41 -26.82 6.78
N ILE A 226 17.83 -27.59 5.86
CA ILE A 226 17.61 -29.04 6.02
C ILE A 226 18.17 -29.75 4.79
N THR A 227 19.14 -30.64 5.00
CA THR A 227 19.57 -31.60 3.98
C THR A 227 18.79 -32.89 4.20
N ILE A 228 17.75 -33.13 3.40
CA ILE A 228 17.02 -34.39 3.45
C ILE A 228 17.91 -35.44 2.77
N ASN A 229 18.52 -36.32 3.56
CA ASN A 229 19.22 -37.49 3.04
C ASN A 229 18.22 -38.30 2.21
N LYS A 230 18.62 -38.61 0.96
CA LYS A 230 17.77 -39.37 0.04
C LYS A 230 17.37 -40.71 0.68
N PRO A 231 16.13 -41.18 0.49
CA PRO A 231 15.64 -42.41 1.09
C PRO A 231 16.46 -43.68 0.74
N ASP A 232 17.33 -43.61 -0.26
CA ASP A 232 18.21 -44.71 -0.65
C ASP A 232 19.38 -44.95 0.32
N GLU A 233 19.73 -44.00 1.20
CA GLU A 233 20.82 -44.18 2.17
C GLU A 233 20.35 -44.77 3.52
N VAL A 234 19.04 -44.72 3.82
CA VAL A 234 18.51 -45.23 5.10
C VAL A 234 18.42 -46.76 5.14
N LYS A 235 18.31 -47.43 3.97
CA LYS A 235 18.29 -48.90 3.90
C LYS A 235 19.60 -49.56 4.34
N LYS A 236 20.74 -48.85 4.30
CA LYS A 236 22.03 -49.46 4.64
C LYS A 236 22.29 -49.53 6.15
N ILE A 237 21.58 -48.73 6.96
CA ILE A 237 21.78 -48.66 8.42
C ILE A 237 20.92 -49.70 9.15
N THR A 238 19.77 -50.09 8.58
CA THR A 238 18.89 -51.12 9.16
C THR A 238 19.38 -52.56 8.94
N ASP A 239 20.23 -52.80 7.94
CA ASP A 239 20.77 -54.14 7.67
C ASP A 239 21.98 -54.49 8.55
N GLU A 240 22.67 -53.49 9.11
CA GLU A 240 23.81 -53.73 10.04
C GLU A 240 23.38 -53.96 11.49
N THR A 241 22.14 -53.62 11.86
CA THR A 241 21.60 -53.84 13.22
C THR A 241 20.83 -55.15 13.39
N ALA A 242 20.59 -55.91 12.31
CA ALA A 242 19.90 -57.21 12.36
C ALA A 242 20.86 -58.43 12.49
N SER A 243 22.17 -58.20 12.65
CA SER A 243 23.21 -59.24 12.58
C SER A 243 24.01 -59.46 13.87
N SER A 244 23.46 -59.16 15.06
CA SER A 244 24.17 -59.40 16.34
C SER A 244 23.50 -60.32 17.36
N ASP A 245 22.25 -60.77 17.16
CA ASP A 245 21.60 -61.65 18.14
C ASP A 245 21.61 -63.10 17.67
N GLY A 246 22.68 -63.81 18.04
CA GLY A 246 22.80 -65.24 17.76
C GLY A 246 24.05 -65.86 18.36
N LYS A 247 24.15 -65.92 19.69
CA LYS A 247 24.94 -66.94 20.43
C LYS A 247 24.69 -66.84 21.94
N GLU A 248 23.75 -67.62 22.44
CA GLU A 248 23.88 -68.23 23.76
C GLU A 248 23.49 -69.70 23.67
N SER A 249 24.44 -70.54 24.03
CA SER A 249 24.33 -71.98 24.28
C SER A 249 25.14 -72.25 25.54
N GLY A 250 24.60 -73.04 26.47
CA GLY A 250 25.28 -73.48 27.68
C GLY A 250 24.42 -73.37 28.92
#